data_AF-A0A940BI40-F1
#
_entry.id   AF-A0A940BI40-F1
#
_cell.length_a   1.000
_cell.length_b   1.000
_cell.length_c   1.000
_cell.angle_alpha   90.00
_cell.angle_beta   90.00
_cell.angle_gamma   90.00
#
_symmetry.space_group_name_H-M   'P 1'
#
loop_
_entity.id
_entity.type
_entity.pdbx_description
1 polymer ?
#
loop_
_entity_poly.entity_id
_entity_poly.type
_entity_poly.pdbx_seq_one_letter_code
_entity_poly.pdbx_strand_id
1 'polypeptide(L)'
;DLMVEARAVLKKTMHPDGFNVGINLGRCGGAGVAEHMHIHIVPRWDGDTNFMPVFADVRVIPQHIEATCELLREAFAAKER
;
A
#
# COMPACT_ATOMS: atom_id res chain seq x y z
N ASP A 1 -8.48 -14.83 2.58
CA ASP A 1 -9.07 -14.42 1.28
C ASP A 1 -8.88 -12.95 0.96
N LEU A 2 -9.36 -12.01 1.78
CA LEU A 2 -9.26 -10.56 1.50
C LEU A 2 -7.83 -10.06 1.17
N MET A 3 -6.79 -10.54 1.87
CA MET A 3 -5.40 -10.13 1.56
C MET A 3 -4.97 -10.55 0.16
N VAL A 4 -5.29 -11.79 -0.24
CA VAL A 4 -4.95 -12.33 -1.57
C VAL A 4 -5.68 -11.53 -2.65
N GLU A 5 -6.93 -11.19 -2.38
CA GLU A 5 -7.75 -10.35 -3.23
C GLU A 5 -7.17 -8.94 -3.38
N ALA A 6 -6.88 -8.27 -2.26
CA ALA A 6 -6.32 -6.92 -2.26
C ALA A 6 -4.99 -6.85 -3.03
N ARG A 7 -4.10 -7.83 -2.83
CA ARG A 7 -2.87 -7.96 -3.61
C ARG A 7 -3.15 -8.10 -5.10
N ALA A 8 -4.14 -8.91 -5.49
CA ALA A 8 -4.49 -9.10 -6.89
C ALA A 8 -5.06 -7.83 -7.53
N VAL A 9 -5.92 -7.11 -6.81
CA VAL A 9 -6.46 -5.81 -7.24
C VAL A 9 -5.33 -4.80 -7.43
N LEU A 10 -4.47 -4.63 -6.42
CA LEU A 10 -3.30 -3.74 -6.50
C LEU A 10 -2.37 -4.10 -7.67
N LYS A 11 -2.15 -5.39 -7.91
CA LYS A 11 -1.33 -5.85 -9.04
C LYS A 11 -1.93 -5.44 -10.38
N LYS A 12 -3.25 -5.55 -10.53
CA LYS A 12 -3.97 -5.21 -11.76
C LYS A 12 -4.08 -3.71 -11.99
N THR A 13 -4.23 -2.91 -10.94
CA THR A 13 -4.45 -1.46 -11.07
C THR A 13 -3.15 -0.67 -11.16
N MET A 14 -2.14 -1.04 -10.38
CA MET A 14 -0.93 -0.23 -10.22
C MET A 14 0.33 -0.84 -10.85
N HIS A 15 0.28 -2.11 -11.27
CA HIS A 15 1.40 -2.82 -11.91
C HIS A 15 2.74 -2.72 -11.14
N PRO A 16 2.78 -3.01 -9.83
CA PRO A 16 4.03 -3.04 -9.08
C PRO A 16 4.89 -4.24 -9.45
N ASP A 17 6.21 -4.08 -9.31
CA ASP A 17 7.20 -5.15 -9.50
C ASP A 17 7.20 -6.12 -8.31
N GLY A 18 6.80 -5.66 -7.13
CA GLY A 18 6.76 -6.47 -5.91
C GLY A 18 5.83 -5.92 -4.84
N PHE A 19 5.81 -6.59 -3.68
CA PHE A 19 5.03 -6.19 -2.52
C PHE A 19 5.79 -6.42 -1.22
N ASN A 20 5.67 -5.51 -0.26
CA ASN A 20 5.91 -5.81 1.14
C ASN A 20 4.57 -6.05 1.85
N VAL A 21 4.47 -7.16 2.58
CA VAL A 21 3.27 -7.52 3.34
C VAL A 21 3.66 -7.81 4.78
N GLY A 22 2.98 -7.20 5.75
CA GLY A 22 3.37 -7.32 7.16
C GLY A 22 2.30 -6.84 8.14
N ILE A 23 2.56 -7.09 9.43
CA ILE A 23 1.71 -6.69 10.57
C ILE A 23 2.63 -6.20 11.68
N ASN A 24 2.29 -5.08 12.29
CA ASN A 24 2.97 -4.57 13.49
C ASN A 24 2.12 -4.89 14.72
N LEU A 25 2.72 -5.52 15.74
CA LEU A 25 2.03 -5.92 16.97
C LEU A 25 2.65 -5.26 18.20
N GLY A 26 1.79 -4.66 19.02
CA GLY A 26 2.19 -3.94 20.23
C GLY A 26 2.97 -2.64 19.95
N ARG A 27 3.13 -1.82 21.00
CA ARG A 27 3.83 -0.52 20.89
C ARG A 27 5.26 -0.68 20.37
N CYS A 28 6.01 -1.64 20.89
CA CYS A 28 7.40 -1.88 20.48
C CYS A 28 7.52 -2.41 19.05
N GLY A 29 6.49 -3.10 18.54
CA GLY A 29 6.43 -3.52 17.14
C GLY A 29 6.04 -2.41 16.17
N GLY A 30 5.83 -1.17 16.66
CA GLY A 30 5.43 -0.05 15.81
C GLY A 30 3.94 -0.04 15.46
N ALA A 31 3.08 -0.70 16.25
CA ALA A 31 1.64 -0.60 16.07
C ALA A 31 1.18 0.81 16.50
N GLY A 32 0.70 1.60 15.53
CA GLY A 32 0.17 2.95 15.81
C GLY A 32 -1.08 2.93 16.69
N VAL A 33 -1.99 1.98 16.42
CA VAL A 33 -3.17 1.70 17.26
C VAL A 33 -3.02 0.30 17.82
N ALA A 34 -2.56 0.20 19.07
CA ALA A 34 -2.21 -1.07 19.70
C ALA A 34 -3.39 -2.05 19.82
N GLU A 35 -4.62 -1.53 19.88
CA GLU A 35 -5.86 -2.31 20.04
C GLU A 35 -6.48 -2.73 18.69
N HIS A 36 -5.95 -2.26 17.55
CA HIS A 36 -6.47 -2.58 16.22
C HIS A 36 -5.40 -3.19 15.33
N MET A 37 -5.46 -4.51 15.19
CA MET A 37 -4.60 -5.25 14.26
C MET A 37 -5.00 -4.97 12.81
N HIS A 38 -4.03 -4.55 12.01
CA HIS A 38 -4.21 -4.29 10.59
C HIS A 38 -3.01 -4.80 9.80
N ILE A 39 -3.26 -5.20 8.55
CA ILE A 39 -2.27 -5.76 7.64
C ILE A 39 -1.84 -4.69 6.66
N HIS A 40 -0.54 -4.50 6.50
CA HIS A 40 0.02 -3.63 5.48
C HIS A 40 0.25 -4.45 4.21
N ILE A 41 -0.22 -3.95 3.08
CA ILE A 41 0.11 -4.45 1.74
C ILE A 41 0.63 -3.26 0.97
N VAL A 42 1.95 -3.20 0.77
CA VAL A 42 2.64 -2.06 0.18
C VAL A 42 3.19 -2.47 -1.19
N PRO A 43 2.60 -1.98 -2.29
CA PRO A 43 3.17 -2.12 -3.63
C PRO A 43 4.57 -1.50 -3.71
N ARG A 44 5.50 -2.16 -4.39
CA ARG A 44 6.89 -1.72 -4.58
C ARG A 44 7.26 -1.74 -6.06
N TRP A 45 8.08 -0.78 -6.48
CA TRP A 45 8.66 -0.73 -7.83
C TRP A 45 10.17 -0.67 -7.75
N ASP A 46 10.84 -1.18 -8.77
CA ASP A 46 12.28 -1.01 -8.91
C ASP A 46 12.61 0.50 -8.98
N GLY A 47 13.47 0.98 -8.09
CA GLY A 47 13.80 2.40 -7.97
C GLY A 47 12.72 3.30 -7.33
N ASP A 48 11.70 2.75 -6.65
CA ASP A 48 10.69 3.56 -5.94
C ASP A 48 11.22 4.37 -4.75
N THR A 49 12.44 4.04 -4.32
CA THR A 49 13.23 4.85 -3.39
C THR A 49 14.25 5.63 -4.19
N ASN A 50 14.16 6.96 -4.10
CA ASN A 50 15.06 7.87 -4.80
C ASN A 50 15.89 8.69 -3.79
N PHE A 51 16.73 9.58 -4.31
CA PHE A 51 17.64 10.39 -3.52
C PHE A 51 16.95 11.53 -2.75
N MET A 52 15.72 11.90 -3.11
CA MET A 52 15.02 13.08 -2.55
C MET A 52 14.76 12.97 -1.05
N PRO A 53 14.28 11.82 -0.49
CA PRO A 53 14.19 11.64 0.95
C PRO A 53 15.53 11.77 1.68
N VAL A 54 16.64 11.41 1.04
CA VAL A 54 17.98 11.41 1.68
C VAL A 54 18.56 12.81 1.73
N PHE A 55 18.48 13.58 0.64
CA PHE A 55 19.12 14.90 0.55
C PHE A 55 18.21 16.05 0.97
N ALA A 56 16.89 15.88 0.84
CA ALA A 56 15.93 16.96 1.05
C ALA A 56 14.86 16.64 2.08
N ASP A 57 14.85 15.43 2.66
CA ASP A 57 13.79 14.95 3.58
C ASP A 57 12.38 15.07 2.97
N VAL A 58 12.30 14.94 1.63
CA VAL A 58 11.05 15.05 0.86
C VAL A 58 10.72 13.72 0.22
N ARG A 59 9.53 13.21 0.51
CA ARG A 59 8.94 12.06 -0.17
C ARG A 59 7.94 12.53 -1.22
N VAL A 60 8.15 12.12 -2.47
CA VAL A 60 7.21 12.39 -3.57
C VAL A 60 6.11 11.33 -3.58
N ILE A 61 4.86 11.77 -3.60
CA ILE A 61 3.69 10.90 -3.76
C ILE A 61 3.01 11.29 -5.09
N PRO A 62 3.08 10.46 -6.13
CA PRO A 62 2.69 10.86 -7.49
C PRO A 62 1.17 10.89 -7.72
N GLN A 63 0.37 10.30 -6.83
CA GLN A 63 -1.09 10.24 -6.95
C GLN A 63 -1.75 10.71 -5.65
N HIS A 64 -2.79 11.53 -5.79
CA HIS A 64 -3.58 12.01 -4.65
C HIS A 64 -4.33 10.86 -3.97
N ILE A 65 -4.42 10.88 -2.63
CA ILE A 65 -4.96 9.76 -1.85
C ILE A 65 -6.43 9.44 -2.19
N GLU A 66 -7.25 10.46 -2.46
CA GLU A 66 -8.65 10.27 -2.82
C GLU A 66 -8.79 9.59 -4.18
N ALA A 67 -8.01 10.04 -5.17
CA ALA A 67 -7.97 9.43 -6.49
C ALA A 67 -7.49 7.97 -6.43
N THR A 68 -6.49 7.67 -5.59
CA THR A 68 -6.05 6.29 -5.32
C THR A 68 -7.18 5.47 -4.70
N CYS A 69 -7.93 6.06 -3.76
CA CYS A 69 -9.02 5.37 -3.07
C CYS A 69 -10.18 5.04 -4.02
N GLU A 70 -10.58 6.00 -4.87
CA GLU A 70 -11.59 5.82 -5.91
C GLU A 70 -11.20 4.70 -6.87
N LEU A 71 -9.99 4.77 -7.44
CA LEU A 71 -9.45 3.74 -8.34
C LEU A 71 -9.52 2.34 -7.73
N LEU A 72 -9.12 2.21 -6.46
CA LEU A 72 -9.14 0.91 -5.78
C LEU A 72 -10.57 0.43 -5.51
N ARG A 73 -11.46 1.30 -5.00
CA ARG A 73 -12.86 0.94 -4.75
C ARG A 73 -13.56 0.43 -6.00
N GLU A 74 -13.37 1.12 -7.13
CA GLU A 74 -13.92 0.70 -8.42
C GLU A 74 -13.37 -0.67 -8.86
N ALA A 75 -12.07 -0.90 -8.67
CA ALA A 75 -11.43 -2.16 -9.04
C ALA A 75 -11.88 -3.35 -8.17
N PHE A 76 -12.14 -3.12 -6.87
CA PHE A 76 -12.74 -4.12 -5.99
C PHE A 76 -14.18 -4.44 -6.43
N ALA A 77 -15.02 -3.41 -6.61
CA ALA A 77 -16.41 -3.60 -7.05
C ALA A 77 -16.53 -4.27 -8.43
N ALA A 78 -15.60 -4.01 -9.34
CA ALA A 78 -15.60 -4.62 -10.67
C ALA A 78 -15.23 -6.11 -10.67
N LYS A 79 -14.60 -6.61 -9.60
CA LYS A 79 -14.19 -8.01 -9.45
C LYS A 79 -15.26 -8.87 -8.79
N GLU A 80 -16.17 -8.26 -8.02
CA GLU A 80 -17.34 -8.91 -7.43
C GLU A 80 -18.44 -9.23 -8.45
N ARG A 81 -18.37 -8.62 -9.65
CA ARG A 81 -19.23 -8.89 -10.80
C ARG A 81 -18.63 -9.97 -11.69
#